data_AF-A0A3M5X1Z9-F1
#
_entry.id   AF-A0A3M5X1Z9-F1
#
_cell.length_a   1.000
_cell.length_b   1.000
_cell.length_c   1.000
_cell.angle_alpha   90.00
_cell.angle_beta   90.00
_cell.angle_gamma   90.00
#
_symmetry.space_group_name_H-M   'P 1'
#
loop_
_entity.id
_entity.type
_entity.pdbx_description
1 polymer ?
#
loop_
_entity_poly.entity_id
_entity_poly.type
_entity_poly.pdbx_seq_one_letter_code
_entity_poly.pdbx_strand_id
1 'polypeptide(L)'
;MRSGSVFAQPAALLSGPVFASSLSLAFSIYRHEQEFQMRANSADQSTRTVSFEQLTDLLRRIFLAHGTSAEVAEALAENCASAQRDGSHSHGIFRIPGYLSSLASGWVNGKAVPVVEDVGAAFVRVDAGGGFAQPALAAARALLIDKARSAGIAVLAIRNSHHFAALWPDVEPFAEQGLVALSMVNSMTCVVPHGAR
;
A
#
# COMPACT_ATOMS: atom_id res chain seq x y z
N MET A 1 48.72 20.08 14.96
CA MET A 1 48.72 21.26 15.85
C MET A 1 47.75 22.27 15.30
N ARG A 2 46.93 22.84 16.21
CA ARG A 2 45.88 23.87 16.03
C ARG A 2 44.63 23.41 15.27
N SER A 3 43.40 23.76 15.65
CA SER A 3 42.71 24.17 16.88
C SER A 3 41.34 24.64 16.38
N GLY A 4 40.25 24.14 16.94
CA GLY A 4 38.91 24.56 16.54
C GLY A 4 37.86 24.05 17.52
N SER A 5 37.81 24.67 18.69
CA SER A 5 36.77 24.52 19.69
C SER A 5 35.44 25.09 19.20
N VAL A 6 34.35 24.33 19.35
CA VAL A 6 32.99 24.89 19.42
C VAL A 6 32.38 24.45 20.75
N PHE A 7 32.01 25.44 21.55
CA PHE A 7 31.30 25.34 22.81
C PHE A 7 29.80 25.65 22.58
N ALA A 8 28.98 25.24 23.55
CA ALA A 8 27.57 25.62 23.82
C ALA A 8 26.48 24.71 23.20
N GLN A 9 25.43 24.27 23.89
CA GLN A 9 25.03 24.18 25.32
C GLN A 9 23.71 23.32 25.35
N PRO A 10 22.99 23.10 26.47
CA PRO A 10 22.35 21.82 26.79
C PRO A 10 20.83 21.76 26.54
N ALA A 11 20.30 20.56 26.76
CA ALA A 11 18.90 20.20 26.84
C ALA A 11 18.05 21.22 27.62
N ALA A 12 17.08 21.82 26.93
CA ALA A 12 16.00 22.59 27.54
C ALA A 12 14.69 21.78 27.45
N LEU A 13 14.14 21.50 28.62
CA LEU A 13 12.77 21.07 28.87
C LEU A 13 11.79 21.95 28.09
N LEU A 14 10.97 21.35 27.23
CA LEU A 14 9.77 21.98 26.66
C LEU A 14 8.53 21.28 27.19
N SER A 15 8.25 21.52 28.48
CA SER A 15 6.92 21.32 29.07
C SER A 15 6.07 22.56 28.74
N GLY A 16 5.21 22.43 27.73
CA GLY A 16 4.25 23.47 27.34
C GLY A 16 2.89 22.89 26.97
N PRO A 17 1.77 23.53 27.36
CA PRO A 17 0.40 22.97 27.26
C PRO A 17 -0.15 22.87 25.82
N VAL A 18 0.60 23.30 24.80
CA VAL A 18 0.13 23.37 23.41
C VAL A 18 0.23 22.01 22.67
N PHE A 19 1.07 21.08 23.13
CA PHE A 19 1.15 19.73 22.54
C PHE A 19 0.06 18.78 23.06
N ALA A 20 -0.51 19.06 24.24
CA ALA A 20 -1.57 18.23 24.80
C ALA A 20 -2.92 18.43 24.08
N SER A 21 -3.16 19.61 23.49
CA SER A 21 -4.43 19.91 22.81
C SER A 21 -4.56 19.26 21.42
N SER A 22 -3.45 19.11 20.68
CA SER A 22 -3.45 18.48 19.34
C SER A 22 -3.59 16.95 19.42
N LEU A 23 -2.98 16.31 20.42
CA LEU A 23 -3.18 14.89 20.71
C LEU A 23 -4.58 14.60 21.26
N SER A 24 -5.14 15.51 22.08
CA SER A 24 -6.52 15.41 22.57
C SER A 24 -7.54 15.55 21.44
N LEU A 25 -7.32 16.43 20.46
CA LEU A 25 -8.17 16.57 19.28
C LEU A 25 -8.09 15.34 18.36
N ALA A 26 -6.89 14.78 18.13
CA ALA A 26 -6.71 13.57 17.36
C ALA A 26 -7.35 12.33 18.05
N PHE A 27 -7.22 12.20 19.37
CA PHE A 27 -7.92 11.17 20.15
C PHE A 27 -9.43 11.39 20.17
N SER A 28 -9.89 12.63 20.20
CA SER A 28 -11.32 12.98 20.16
C SER A 28 -11.92 12.71 18.78
N ILE A 29 -11.20 12.97 17.69
CA ILE A 29 -11.59 12.63 16.32
C ILE A 29 -11.63 11.11 16.16
N TYR A 30 -10.59 10.39 16.62
CA TYR A 30 -10.55 8.93 16.57
C TYR A 30 -11.65 8.29 17.43
N ARG A 31 -11.94 8.84 18.61
CA ARG A 31 -13.03 8.38 19.47
C ARG A 31 -14.40 8.71 18.85
N HIS A 32 -14.56 9.86 18.19
CA HIS A 32 -15.79 10.17 17.44
C HIS A 32 -15.98 9.27 16.22
N GLU A 33 -14.89 8.91 15.53
CA GLU A 33 -14.90 7.99 14.38
C GLU A 33 -15.20 6.55 14.83
N GLN A 34 -14.67 6.13 15.98
CA GLN A 34 -14.99 4.86 16.65
C GLN A 34 -16.43 4.83 17.18
N GLU A 35 -16.94 5.93 17.75
CA GLU A 35 -18.33 6.05 18.20
C GLU A 35 -19.32 6.13 17.02
N PHE A 36 -18.93 6.75 15.91
CA PHE A 36 -19.67 6.71 14.65
C PHE A 36 -19.71 5.30 14.07
N GLN A 37 -18.58 4.57 14.07
CA GLN A 37 -18.51 3.17 13.69
C GLN A 37 -19.32 2.25 14.63
N MET A 38 -19.30 2.49 15.94
CA MET A 38 -20.11 1.73 16.91
C MET A 38 -21.61 2.03 16.78
N ARG A 39 -22.01 3.28 16.51
CA ARG A 39 -23.42 3.64 16.24
C ARG A 39 -23.92 3.15 14.88
N ALA A 40 -23.04 2.99 13.89
CA ALA A 40 -23.36 2.39 12.60
C ALA A 40 -23.52 0.86 12.65
N ASN A 41 -23.06 0.22 13.74
CA ASN A 41 -23.14 -1.22 13.95
C ASN A 41 -24.41 -1.69 14.68
N SER A 42 -25.29 -0.78 15.11
CA SER A 42 -26.53 -1.11 15.82
C SER A 42 -27.80 -1.10 14.95
N ALA A 43 -27.66 -0.91 13.63
CA ALA A 43 -28.74 -1.07 12.66
C ALA A 43 -28.53 -2.37 11.88
N ASP A 44 -29.61 -3.15 11.71
CA ASP A 44 -29.70 -4.32 10.84
C ASP A 44 -29.09 -4.02 9.46
N GLN A 45 -27.82 -4.40 9.26
CA GLN A 45 -27.13 -4.18 8.00
C GLN A 45 -27.64 -5.22 7.00
N SER A 46 -28.68 -4.85 6.26
CA SER A 46 -29.15 -5.61 5.12
C SER A 46 -27.98 -5.88 4.17
N THR A 47 -27.65 -7.15 3.95
CA THR A 47 -26.58 -7.54 3.04
C THR A 47 -27.09 -7.66 1.61
N ARG A 48 -26.19 -7.48 0.65
CA ARG A 48 -26.48 -7.64 -0.78
C ARG A 48 -25.32 -8.33 -1.46
N THR A 49 -25.64 -9.27 -2.34
CA THR A 49 -24.64 -9.94 -3.19
C THR A 49 -24.39 -9.11 -4.45
N VAL A 50 -23.14 -9.11 -4.90
CA VAL A 50 -22.67 -8.49 -6.14
C VAL A 50 -21.76 -9.49 -6.83
N SER A 51 -21.83 -9.60 -8.16
CA SER A 51 -20.89 -10.48 -8.88
C SER A 51 -19.48 -9.92 -8.81
N PHE A 52 -18.48 -10.79 -9.04
CA PHE A 52 -17.09 -10.37 -9.09
C PHE A 52 -16.86 -9.28 -10.15
N GLU A 53 -17.39 -9.49 -11.35
CA GLU A 53 -17.29 -8.57 -12.49
C GLU A 53 -17.96 -7.24 -12.18
N GLN A 54 -19.16 -7.26 -11.58
CA GLN A 54 -19.86 -6.05 -11.17
C GLN A 54 -19.07 -5.24 -10.14
N LEU A 55 -18.41 -5.93 -9.21
CA LEU A 55 -17.56 -5.29 -8.20
C LEU A 55 -16.30 -4.71 -8.84
N THR A 56 -15.57 -5.47 -9.67
CA THR A 56 -14.39 -5.00 -10.39
C THR A 56 -14.73 -3.77 -11.23
N ASP A 57 -15.81 -3.79 -12.01
CA ASP A 57 -16.24 -2.65 -12.83
C ASP A 57 -16.63 -1.42 -12.00
N LEU A 58 -17.24 -1.63 -10.83
CA LEU A 58 -17.55 -0.54 -9.91
C LEU A 58 -16.26 0.10 -9.36
N LEU A 59 -15.33 -0.71 -8.88
CA LEU A 59 -14.07 -0.25 -8.31
C LEU A 59 -13.21 0.46 -9.36
N ARG A 60 -13.15 -0.07 -10.59
CA ARG A 60 -12.46 0.54 -11.72
C ARG A 60 -12.98 1.95 -12.02
N ARG A 61 -14.31 2.11 -12.08
CA ARG A 61 -14.96 3.42 -12.26
C ARG A 61 -14.65 4.38 -11.11
N ILE A 62 -14.64 3.88 -9.88
CA ILE A 62 -14.26 4.67 -8.70
C ILE A 62 -12.80 5.16 -8.84
N PHE A 63 -11.84 4.29 -9.12
CA PHE A 63 -10.44 4.70 -9.26
C PHE A 63 -10.22 5.68 -10.41
N LEU A 64 -10.88 5.47 -11.56
CA LEU A 64 -10.81 6.41 -12.70
C LEU A 64 -11.36 7.79 -12.33
N ALA A 65 -12.51 7.83 -11.65
CA ALA A 65 -13.13 9.09 -11.20
C ALA A 65 -12.25 9.85 -10.20
N HIS A 66 -11.34 9.16 -9.50
CA HIS A 66 -10.40 9.74 -8.54
C HIS A 66 -8.99 9.93 -9.12
N GLY A 67 -8.87 9.97 -10.44
CA GLY A 67 -7.68 10.49 -11.12
C GLY A 67 -6.55 9.48 -11.31
N THR A 68 -6.82 8.19 -11.26
CA THR A 68 -5.84 7.16 -11.68
C THR A 68 -5.74 7.06 -13.21
N SER A 69 -4.68 6.41 -13.74
CA SER A 69 -4.65 5.98 -15.14
C SER A 69 -5.54 4.74 -15.33
N ALA A 70 -5.85 4.38 -16.58
CA ALA A 70 -6.66 3.19 -16.86
C ALA A 70 -5.98 1.91 -16.38
N GLU A 71 -4.67 1.81 -16.56
CA GLU A 71 -3.85 0.67 -16.18
C GLU A 71 -3.82 0.51 -14.65
N VAL A 72 -3.69 1.62 -13.93
CA VAL A 72 -3.72 1.62 -12.46
C VAL A 72 -5.12 1.26 -11.96
N ALA A 73 -6.18 1.83 -12.54
CA ALA A 73 -7.56 1.54 -12.15
C ALA A 73 -7.90 0.05 -12.32
N GLU A 74 -7.48 -0.55 -13.45
CA GLU A 74 -7.68 -1.97 -13.73
C GLU A 74 -6.97 -2.85 -12.69
N ALA A 75 -5.67 -2.61 -12.49
CA ALA A 75 -4.86 -3.40 -11.56
C ALA A 75 -5.38 -3.33 -10.12
N LEU A 76 -5.78 -2.16 -9.65
CA LEU A 76 -6.30 -1.98 -8.29
C LEU A 76 -7.72 -2.52 -8.12
N ALA A 77 -8.57 -2.37 -9.13
CA ALA A 77 -9.94 -2.87 -9.10
C ALA A 77 -9.97 -4.39 -9.00
N GLU A 78 -9.22 -5.08 -9.86
CA GLU A 78 -9.12 -6.54 -9.86
C GLU A 78 -8.53 -7.05 -8.54
N ASN A 79 -7.45 -6.43 -8.07
CA ASN A 79 -6.81 -6.79 -6.81
C ASN A 79 -7.75 -6.64 -5.60
N CYS A 80 -8.44 -5.50 -5.51
CA CYS A 80 -9.36 -5.21 -4.41
C CYS A 80 -10.63 -6.08 -4.46
N ALA A 81 -11.19 -6.31 -5.65
CA ALA A 81 -12.32 -7.21 -5.84
C ALA A 81 -11.93 -8.66 -5.50
N SER A 82 -10.73 -9.10 -5.86
CA SER A 82 -10.22 -10.45 -5.55
C SER A 82 -10.05 -10.64 -4.04
N ALA A 83 -9.48 -9.65 -3.36
CA ALA A 83 -9.41 -9.63 -1.90
C ALA A 83 -10.79 -9.70 -1.26
N GLN A 84 -11.80 -9.01 -1.81
CA GLN A 84 -13.16 -9.07 -1.29
C GLN A 84 -13.81 -10.44 -1.53
N ARG A 85 -13.65 -11.01 -2.74
CA ARG A 85 -14.17 -12.32 -3.15
C ARG A 85 -13.68 -13.42 -2.21
N ASP A 86 -12.40 -13.38 -1.86
CA ASP A 86 -11.73 -14.45 -1.10
C ASP A 86 -11.77 -14.21 0.43
N GLY A 87 -12.62 -13.29 0.89
CA GLY A 87 -12.83 -13.04 2.33
C GLY A 87 -11.68 -12.31 3.02
N SER A 88 -10.73 -11.74 2.27
CA SER A 88 -9.66 -10.88 2.78
C SER A 88 -10.21 -9.48 3.11
N HIS A 89 -11.19 -9.39 4.02
CA HIS A 89 -11.99 -8.19 4.27
C HIS A 89 -11.16 -6.94 4.59
N SER A 90 -10.06 -7.09 5.34
CA SER A 90 -9.17 -5.97 5.68
C SER A 90 -8.37 -5.42 4.48
N HIS A 91 -8.41 -6.07 3.32
CA HIS A 91 -7.71 -5.66 2.10
C HIS A 91 -8.63 -5.60 0.86
N GLY A 92 -9.92 -5.92 1.01
CA GLY A 92 -10.96 -5.72 0.02
C GLY A 92 -11.54 -4.30 0.06
N ILE A 93 -12.86 -4.16 -0.10
CA ILE A 93 -13.53 -2.85 -0.24
C ILE A 93 -13.35 -1.94 0.98
N PHE A 94 -13.04 -2.51 2.15
CA PHE A 94 -12.65 -1.78 3.36
C PHE A 94 -11.54 -0.74 3.10
N ARG A 95 -10.63 -1.01 2.15
CA ARG A 95 -9.50 -0.13 1.84
C ARG A 95 -9.86 1.04 0.94
N ILE A 96 -11.03 1.06 0.29
CA ILE A 96 -11.38 2.10 -0.69
C ILE A 96 -11.28 3.51 -0.10
N PRO A 97 -11.84 3.84 1.07
CA PRO A 97 -11.69 5.19 1.65
C PRO A 97 -10.22 5.62 1.80
N GLY A 98 -9.33 4.71 2.19
CA GLY A 98 -7.90 4.99 2.34
C GLY A 98 -7.16 5.17 1.00
N TYR A 99 -7.53 4.42 -0.04
CA TYR A 99 -7.04 4.66 -1.39
C TYR A 99 -7.41 6.06 -1.87
N LEU A 100 -8.70 6.43 -1.72
CA LEU A 100 -9.23 7.70 -2.23
C LEU A 100 -8.64 8.89 -1.49
N SER A 101 -8.47 8.82 -0.17
CA SER A 101 -7.83 9.91 0.59
C SER A 101 -6.34 10.06 0.26
N SER A 102 -5.63 8.96 0.00
CA SER A 102 -4.23 8.99 -0.44
C SER A 102 -4.08 9.63 -1.83
N LEU A 103 -5.00 9.32 -2.76
CA LEU A 103 -5.05 9.94 -4.09
C LEU A 103 -5.40 11.43 -4.00
N ALA A 104 -6.42 11.79 -3.22
CA ALA A 104 -6.88 13.17 -3.08
C ALA A 104 -5.83 14.09 -2.43
N SER A 105 -5.03 13.57 -1.50
CA SER A 105 -3.94 14.32 -0.86
C SER A 105 -2.68 14.44 -1.73
N GLY A 106 -2.60 13.71 -2.85
CA GLY A 106 -1.39 13.61 -3.66
C GLY A 106 -0.27 12.80 -2.99
N TRP A 107 -0.56 12.09 -1.90
CA TRP A 107 0.41 11.22 -1.23
C TRP A 107 0.87 10.07 -2.13
N VAL A 108 -0.04 9.53 -2.95
CA VAL A 108 0.25 8.54 -3.99
C VAL A 108 -0.06 9.10 -5.37
N ASN A 109 0.82 8.86 -6.33
CA ASN A 109 0.61 9.21 -7.72
C ASN A 109 -0.16 8.10 -8.45
N GLY A 110 -1.48 8.30 -8.60
CA GLY A 110 -2.38 7.38 -9.31
C GLY A 110 -2.12 7.24 -10.82
N LYS A 111 -1.20 8.02 -11.38
CA LYS A 111 -0.81 7.99 -12.81
C LYS A 111 0.68 7.72 -13.00
N ALA A 112 1.39 7.26 -11.96
CA ALA A 112 2.80 6.95 -12.08
C ALA A 112 3.04 5.86 -13.13
N VAL A 113 4.05 6.05 -13.96
CA VAL A 113 4.53 5.05 -14.92
C VAL A 113 5.76 4.39 -14.30
N PRO A 114 5.72 3.10 -13.93
CA PRO A 114 6.86 2.42 -13.34
C PRO A 114 8.05 2.37 -14.29
N VAL A 115 9.26 2.59 -13.77
CA VAL A 115 10.51 2.45 -14.52
C VAL A 115 11.13 1.10 -14.21
N VAL A 116 11.10 0.19 -15.19
CA VAL A 116 11.71 -1.13 -15.09
C VAL A 116 13.19 -1.05 -15.47
N GLU A 117 14.05 -1.53 -14.59
CA GLU A 117 15.50 -1.52 -14.73
C GLU A 117 16.02 -2.97 -14.78
N ASP A 118 16.47 -3.44 -15.94
CA ASP A 118 17.19 -4.71 -16.07
C ASP A 118 18.65 -4.50 -15.65
N VAL A 119 18.99 -4.95 -14.44
CA VAL A 119 20.29 -4.67 -13.81
C VAL A 119 21.15 -5.92 -13.62
N GLY A 120 20.72 -7.08 -14.14
CA GLY A 120 21.47 -8.32 -14.05
C GLY A 120 20.70 -9.54 -14.55
N ALA A 121 21.42 -10.65 -14.75
CA ALA A 121 20.85 -11.88 -15.30
C ALA A 121 19.64 -12.41 -14.50
N ALA A 122 19.64 -12.24 -13.17
CA ALA A 122 18.61 -12.70 -12.25
C ALA A 122 18.07 -11.58 -11.35
N PHE A 123 18.19 -10.30 -11.74
CA PHE A 123 17.82 -9.17 -10.89
C PHE A 123 17.13 -8.05 -11.70
N VAL A 124 15.95 -7.64 -11.26
CA VAL A 124 15.18 -6.52 -11.82
C VAL A 124 14.90 -5.52 -10.70
N ARG A 125 15.04 -4.23 -11.00
CA ARG A 125 14.56 -3.15 -10.12
C ARG A 125 13.41 -2.43 -10.77
N VAL A 126 12.50 -1.90 -9.96
CA VAL A 126 11.44 -1.01 -10.43
C VAL A 126 11.33 0.20 -9.53
N ASP A 127 11.40 1.40 -10.12
CA ASP A 127 10.94 2.61 -9.46
C ASP A 127 9.46 2.79 -9.73
N ALA A 128 8.61 2.74 -8.70
CA ALA A 128 7.18 2.93 -8.87
C ALA A 128 6.78 4.42 -9.00
N GLY A 129 7.72 5.37 -8.88
CA GLY A 129 7.46 6.79 -9.14
C GLY A 129 6.46 7.43 -8.17
N GLY A 130 6.41 6.97 -6.92
CA GLY A 130 5.41 7.37 -5.93
C GLY A 130 4.03 6.76 -6.19
N GLY A 131 3.93 5.78 -7.08
CA GLY A 131 2.70 5.08 -7.44
C GLY A 131 2.46 3.80 -6.66
N PHE A 132 1.50 3.01 -7.11
CA PHE A 132 1.14 1.74 -6.47
C PHE A 132 2.11 0.61 -6.85
N ALA A 133 2.30 -0.33 -5.92
CA ALA A 133 3.17 -1.49 -6.11
C ALA A 133 2.62 -2.48 -7.16
N GLN A 134 1.30 -2.64 -7.27
CA GLN A 134 0.67 -3.61 -8.17
C GLN A 134 0.93 -3.28 -9.65
N PRO A 135 0.76 -2.02 -10.13
CA PRO A 135 1.22 -1.62 -11.46
C PRO A 135 2.72 -1.81 -11.69
N ALA A 136 3.56 -1.54 -10.68
CA ALA A 136 5.01 -1.74 -10.77
C ALA A 136 5.39 -3.23 -10.92
N LEU A 137 4.74 -4.12 -10.17
CA LEU A 137 4.87 -5.56 -10.32
C LEU A 137 4.41 -6.00 -11.72
N ALA A 138 3.24 -5.54 -12.17
CA ALA A 138 2.69 -5.88 -13.49
C ALA A 138 3.65 -5.50 -14.62
N ALA A 139 4.26 -4.32 -14.56
CA ALA A 139 5.22 -3.84 -15.57
C ALA A 139 6.49 -4.71 -15.67
N ALA A 140 6.95 -5.31 -14.57
CA ALA A 140 8.16 -6.13 -14.54
C ALA A 140 7.90 -7.65 -14.59
N ARG A 141 6.65 -8.10 -14.48
CA ARG A 141 6.30 -9.52 -14.28
C ARG A 141 6.84 -10.42 -15.40
N ALA A 142 6.64 -10.04 -16.66
CA ALA A 142 7.09 -10.85 -17.80
C ALA A 142 8.62 -11.04 -17.78
N LEU A 143 9.38 -9.94 -17.65
CA LEU A 143 10.83 -9.97 -17.56
C LEU A 143 11.32 -10.80 -16.36
N LEU A 144 10.66 -10.67 -15.21
CA LEU A 144 11.00 -11.43 -14.01
C LEU A 144 10.80 -12.94 -14.21
N ILE A 145 9.70 -13.33 -14.84
CA ILE A 145 9.39 -14.74 -15.17
C ILE A 145 10.45 -15.29 -16.13
N ASP A 146 10.78 -14.56 -17.19
CA ASP A 146 11.79 -14.98 -18.17
C ASP A 146 13.15 -15.19 -17.51
N LYS A 147 13.58 -14.26 -16.66
CA LYS A 147 14.81 -14.38 -15.88
C LYS A 147 14.76 -15.57 -14.91
N ALA A 148 13.66 -15.76 -14.20
CA ALA A 148 13.51 -16.88 -13.26
C ALA A 148 13.61 -18.23 -13.99
N ARG A 149 12.98 -18.37 -15.15
CA ARG A 149 13.05 -19.59 -15.97
C ARG A 149 14.44 -19.82 -16.55
N SER A 150 15.10 -18.76 -17.00
CA SER A 150 16.44 -18.87 -17.61
C SER A 150 17.56 -19.09 -16.60
N ALA A 151 17.51 -18.43 -15.44
CA ALA A 151 18.57 -18.44 -14.44
C ALA A 151 18.29 -19.37 -13.25
N GLY A 152 17.10 -19.97 -13.17
CA GLY A 152 16.63 -20.81 -12.07
C GLY A 152 16.07 -20.02 -10.88
N ILE A 153 16.44 -18.75 -10.74
CA ILE A 153 15.90 -17.81 -9.75
C ILE A 153 15.97 -16.39 -10.32
N ALA A 154 15.06 -15.52 -9.92
CA ALA A 154 15.19 -14.09 -10.15
C ALA A 154 14.59 -13.29 -8.99
N VAL A 155 15.12 -12.08 -8.78
CA VAL A 155 14.68 -11.15 -7.74
C VAL A 155 14.13 -9.88 -8.37
N LEU A 156 12.99 -9.42 -7.87
CA LEU A 156 12.42 -8.11 -8.18
C LEU A 156 12.47 -7.23 -6.93
N ALA A 157 13.10 -6.07 -7.05
CA ALA A 157 13.12 -5.05 -6.01
C ALA A 157 12.35 -3.79 -6.46
N ILE A 158 11.14 -3.62 -5.94
CA ILE A 158 10.30 -2.43 -6.16
C ILE A 158 10.61 -1.39 -5.07
N ARG A 159 10.78 -0.13 -5.46
CA ARG A 159 10.99 1.00 -4.55
C ARG A 159 10.04 2.14 -4.85
N ASN A 160 9.93 3.09 -3.92
CA ASN A 160 9.14 4.32 -4.08
C ASN A 160 7.67 4.02 -4.44
N SER A 161 7.09 3.04 -3.73
CA SER A 161 5.79 2.45 -4.01
C SER A 161 4.88 2.47 -2.79
N HIS A 162 3.56 2.48 -3.04
CA HIS A 162 2.52 2.29 -2.04
C HIS A 162 1.89 0.91 -2.21
N HIS A 163 1.85 0.12 -1.14
CA HIS A 163 1.19 -1.19 -1.14
C HIS A 163 0.10 -1.20 -0.07
N PHE A 164 -1.16 -1.35 -0.50
CA PHE A 164 -2.34 -1.22 0.36
C PHE A 164 -3.29 -2.42 0.21
N ALA A 165 -2.73 -3.58 -0.09
CA ALA A 165 -3.45 -4.82 -0.42
C ALA A 165 -2.88 -6.03 0.31
N ALA A 166 -3.52 -7.19 0.14
CA ALA A 166 -2.94 -8.46 0.52
C ALA A 166 -1.76 -8.81 -0.41
N LEU A 167 -0.84 -9.68 0.05
CA LEU A 167 0.31 -10.12 -0.76
C LEU A 167 0.03 -11.38 -1.57
N TRP A 168 -1.02 -12.15 -1.25
CA TRP A 168 -1.34 -13.36 -2.01
C TRP A 168 -1.62 -13.09 -3.50
N PRO A 169 -2.27 -11.98 -3.92
CA PRO A 169 -2.45 -11.67 -5.34
C PRO A 169 -1.13 -11.33 -6.06
N ASP A 170 -0.08 -10.99 -5.31
CA ASP A 170 1.24 -10.72 -5.91
C ASP A 170 1.96 -12.02 -6.27
N VAL A 171 1.77 -13.09 -5.48
CA VAL A 171 2.50 -14.37 -5.63
C VAL A 171 1.71 -15.44 -6.37
N GLU A 172 0.37 -15.43 -6.28
CA GLU A 172 -0.51 -16.42 -6.90
C GLU A 172 -0.29 -16.57 -8.42
N PRO A 173 -0.16 -15.48 -9.22
CA PRO A 173 0.07 -15.60 -10.66
C PRO A 173 1.39 -16.27 -11.05
N PHE A 174 2.37 -16.35 -10.13
CA PHE A 174 3.60 -17.10 -10.35
C PHE A 174 3.39 -18.60 -10.08
N ALA A 175 2.64 -18.94 -9.03
CA ALA A 175 2.28 -20.32 -8.70
C ALA A 175 1.43 -20.97 -9.79
N GLU A 176 0.46 -20.23 -10.36
CA GLU A 176 -0.34 -20.67 -11.50
C GLU A 176 0.50 -21.02 -12.75
N GLN A 177 1.70 -20.44 -12.85
CA GLN A 177 2.66 -20.70 -13.92
C GLN A 177 3.73 -21.74 -13.55
N GLY A 178 3.55 -22.44 -12.43
CA GLY A 178 4.47 -23.48 -11.95
C GLY A 178 5.76 -22.94 -11.35
N LEU A 179 5.79 -21.69 -10.90
CA LEU A 179 6.93 -21.07 -10.22
C LEU A 179 6.67 -20.94 -8.71
N VAL A 180 7.73 -21.03 -7.90
CA VAL A 180 7.66 -20.69 -6.48
C VAL A 180 7.99 -19.20 -6.33
N ALA A 181 7.16 -18.47 -5.57
CA ALA A 181 7.36 -17.05 -5.29
C ALA A 181 7.35 -16.75 -3.79
N LEU A 182 8.25 -15.86 -3.37
CA LEU A 182 8.32 -15.30 -2.01
C LEU A 182 8.29 -13.77 -2.13
N SER A 183 7.31 -13.14 -1.48
CA SER A 183 7.15 -11.68 -1.48
C SER A 183 7.21 -11.12 -0.07
N MET A 184 7.79 -9.93 0.07
CA MET A 184 7.96 -9.21 1.32
C MET A 184 7.67 -7.74 1.09
N VAL A 185 6.92 -7.12 2.00
CA VAL A 185 6.56 -5.71 1.97
C VAL A 185 6.66 -5.16 3.38
N ASN A 186 7.32 -4.01 3.55
CA ASN A 186 7.26 -3.26 4.80
C ASN A 186 6.08 -2.28 4.76
N SER A 187 5.48 -2.04 5.92
CA SER A 187 4.37 -1.08 6.07
C SER A 187 4.79 0.11 6.93
N MET A 188 3.83 0.93 7.34
CA MET A 188 4.02 1.99 8.32
C MET A 188 4.47 1.41 9.66
N THR A 189 5.22 2.20 10.42
CA THR A 189 5.71 1.82 11.75
C THR A 189 4.54 1.65 12.73
N CYS A 190 4.18 0.41 13.03
CA CYS A 190 3.14 0.09 14.01
C CYS A 190 3.45 -1.14 14.88
N VAL A 191 4.62 -1.76 14.70
CA VAL A 191 5.06 -2.94 15.46
C VAL A 191 6.24 -2.54 16.36
N VAL A 192 6.13 -2.84 17.65
CA VAL A 192 7.21 -2.62 18.63
C VAL A 192 8.20 -3.78 18.51
N PRO A 193 9.49 -3.51 18.21
CA PRO A 193 10.51 -4.55 18.20
C PRO A 193 10.61 -5.27 19.54
N HIS A 194 10.98 -6.54 19.52
CA HIS A 194 11.16 -7.32 20.75
C HIS A 194 12.15 -6.61 21.71
N GLY A 195 11.70 -6.32 22.94
CA GLY A 195 12.48 -5.62 23.96
C GLY A 195 12.42 -4.08 23.91
N ALA A 196 11.78 -3.49 22.91
CA ALA A 196 11.53 -2.05 22.84
C ALA A 196 10.22 -1.65 23.55
N ARG A 197 9.92 -0.34 23.59
CA ARG A 197 8.67 0.24 24.09
C ARG A 197 8.15 1.26 23.09
#